data_AF-A7T542-F1
#
_entry.id   AF-A7T542-F1
#
_cell.length_a   1.000
_cell.length_b   1.000
_cell.length_c   1.000
_cell.angle_alpha   90.00
_cell.angle_beta   90.00
_cell.angle_gamma   90.00
#
_symmetry.space_group_name_H-M   'P 1'
#
loop_
_entity.id
_entity.type
_entity.pdbx_description
1 polymer ?
#
loop_
_entity_poly.entity_id
_entity_poly.type
_entity_poly.pdbx_seq_one_letter_code
_entity_poly.pdbx_strand_id
1 'polypeptide(L)'
;GMMTRAYGIMTRAYGMMTRAYGMMTRAYGMMTRAYGIMTRAYGMMTRAYGMMTRAYGMMTRAYGMMTRAYGKMTRAYGIMTRAYGMMTRAYGIMIRAYGMMTRAYGMMTRAYGIMTRAYGMMTRAYGMMTRAYGMMTRAYGMMTRAYGIMTRAYGKMIRAYGMMTRAYGIMT
;
A
#
# COMPACT_ATOMS: atom_id res chain seq x y z
N GLY A 1 -17.09 21.75 14.47
CA GLY A 1 -16.40 23.02 14.16
C GLY A 1 -15.36 22.80 13.07
N MET A 2 -15.07 23.84 12.30
CA MET A 2 -13.97 23.85 11.32
C MET A 2 -12.74 24.48 11.97
N MET A 3 -11.64 23.74 12.04
CA MET A 3 -10.34 24.27 12.49
C MET A 3 -9.43 24.47 11.29
N THR A 4 -8.93 25.68 11.12
CA THR A 4 -8.02 25.98 10.01
C THR A 4 -6.63 25.42 10.31
N ARG A 5 -6.03 25.76 11.45
CA ARG A 5 -4.70 25.29 11.85
C ARG A 5 -4.68 24.86 13.30
N ALA A 6 -3.91 23.81 13.58
CA ALA A 6 -3.60 23.38 14.94
C ALA A 6 -2.13 22.97 15.05
N TYR A 7 -1.52 23.31 16.17
CA TYR A 7 -0.10 23.07 16.48
C TYR A 7 0.03 22.37 17.83
N GLY A 8 1.02 21.50 17.96
CA GLY A 8 1.39 20.87 19.24
C GLY A 8 0.82 19.46 19.42
N ILE A 9 0.50 19.10 20.65
CA ILE A 9 0.01 17.77 21.03
C ILE A 9 -1.51 17.84 21.19
N MET A 10 -2.23 17.06 20.38
CA MET A 10 -3.69 16.96 20.44
C MET A 10 -4.13 15.51 20.70
N THR A 11 -4.89 15.33 21.77
CA THR A 11 -5.39 14.00 22.13
C THR A 11 -6.54 13.56 21.23
N ARG A 12 -7.49 14.46 20.94
CA ARG A 12 -8.64 14.18 20.06
C ARG A 12 -9.01 15.43 19.26
N ALA A 13 -9.32 15.23 17.98
CA ALA A 13 -9.90 16.26 17.12
C ALA A 13 -11.11 15.69 16.37
N TYR A 14 -12.17 16.48 16.27
CA TYR A 14 -13.41 16.13 15.56
C TYR A 14 -13.77 17.20 14.54
N GLY A 15 -14.28 16.78 13.38
CA GLY A 15 -14.81 17.67 12.35
C GLY A 15 -13.83 17.89 11.19
N MET A 16 -13.81 19.12 10.67
CA MET A 16 -12.95 19.48 9.53
C MET A 16 -11.70 20.20 10.02
N MET A 17 -10.52 19.71 9.62
CA MET A 17 -9.24 20.33 9.93
C MET A 17 -8.39 20.53 8.69
N THR A 18 -7.98 21.76 8.39
CA THR A 18 -7.21 22.00 7.15
C THR A 18 -5.74 21.66 7.31
N ARG A 19 -5.11 22.04 8.43
CA ARG A 19 -3.70 21.73 8.74
C ARG A 19 -3.49 21.38 10.20
N ALA A 20 -2.80 20.29 10.47
CA ALA A 20 -2.29 19.94 11.80
C ALA A 20 -0.78 19.75 11.76
N TYR A 21 -0.10 20.28 12.77
CA TYR A 21 1.34 20.11 12.99
C TYR A 21 1.57 19.55 14.40
N GLY A 22 2.38 18.49 14.51
CA GLY A 22 2.77 17.92 15.79
C GLY A 22 2.24 16.49 15.99
N MET A 23 1.86 16.16 17.22
CA MET A 23 1.36 14.83 17.57
C MET A 23 -0.15 14.83 17.72
N MET A 24 -0.83 13.92 17.03
CA MET A 24 -2.27 13.74 17.14
C MET A 24 -2.62 12.29 17.45
N THR A 25 -3.26 12.05 18.60
CA THR A 25 -3.60 10.69 19.02
C THR A 25 -4.81 10.14 18.27
N ARG A 26 -5.89 10.94 18.12
CA ARG A 26 -7.08 10.55 17.35
C ARG A 26 -7.66 11.73 16.55
N ALA A 27 -7.88 11.51 15.26
CA ALA A 27 -8.59 12.43 14.38
C ALA A 27 -9.86 11.77 13.85
N TYR A 28 -10.99 12.47 13.91
CA TYR A 28 -12.26 12.06 13.33
C TYR A 28 -12.78 13.12 12.37
N GLY A 29 -13.08 12.72 11.13
CA GLY A 29 -13.69 13.59 10.12
C GLY A 29 -12.78 13.82 8.91
N MET A 30 -12.72 15.07 8.44
CA MET A 30 -11.97 15.44 7.25
C MET A 30 -10.69 16.19 7.61
N MET A 31 -9.55 15.71 7.15
CA MET A 31 -8.26 16.35 7.35
C MET A 31 -7.53 16.57 6.04
N THR A 32 -7.25 17.83 5.69
CA THR A 32 -6.59 18.14 4.41
C THR A 32 -5.08 17.85 4.48
N ARG A 33 -4.39 18.31 5.53
CA ARG A 33 -2.96 18.07 5.72
C ARG A 33 -2.62 17.80 7.18
N ALA A 34 -1.84 16.74 7.43
CA ALA A 34 -1.18 16.52 8.71
C ALA A 34 0.33 16.40 8.54
N TYR A 35 1.06 16.98 9.48
CA TYR A 35 2.51 16.91 9.59
C TYR A 35 2.88 16.44 11.00
N GLY A 36 3.66 15.36 11.08
CA GLY A 36 4.16 14.82 12.35
C GLY A 36 3.71 13.39 12.61
N ILE A 37 3.27 13.12 13.85
CA ILE A 37 2.91 11.78 14.30
C ILE A 37 1.41 11.70 14.49
N MET A 38 0.76 10.71 13.87
CA MET A 38 -0.66 10.45 14.01
C MET A 38 -0.95 9.00 14.37
N THR A 39 -1.53 8.78 15.55
CA THR A 39 -1.76 7.41 16.03
C THR A 39 -2.99 6.79 15.35
N ARG A 40 -4.11 7.51 15.25
CA ARG A 40 -5.33 7.04 14.56
C ARG A 40 -6.03 8.16 13.80
N ALA A 41 -6.32 7.91 12.52
CA ALA A 41 -7.17 8.75 11.69
C ALA A 41 -8.42 7.99 11.28
N TYR A 42 -9.59 8.60 11.42
CA TYR A 42 -10.87 8.09 10.95
C TYR A 42 -11.52 9.11 10.01
N GLY A 43 -11.86 8.69 8.80
CA GLY A 43 -12.55 9.52 7.80
C GLY A 43 -11.71 9.77 6.56
N MET A 44 -11.70 11.02 6.09
CA MET A 44 -11.01 11.40 4.86
C MET A 44 -9.75 12.19 5.16
N MET A 45 -8.62 11.76 4.60
CA MET A 45 -7.34 12.41 4.75
C MET A 45 -6.68 12.68 3.39
N THR A 46 -6.52 13.95 3.02
CA THR A 46 -5.94 14.27 1.70
C THR A 46 -4.43 14.04 1.68
N ARG A 47 -3.69 14.54 2.67
CA ARG A 47 -2.23 14.35 2.78
C ARG A 47 -1.80 14.13 4.23
N ALA A 48 -0.97 13.12 4.46
CA ALA A 48 -0.20 12.99 5.70
C ALA A 48 1.30 12.94 5.39
N TYR A 49 2.06 13.64 6.23
CA TYR A 49 3.51 13.65 6.23
C TYR A 49 4.01 13.23 7.61
N GLY A 50 4.87 12.21 7.65
CA GLY A 50 5.49 11.71 8.88
C GLY A 50 5.07 10.28 9.21
N MET A 51 4.78 10.02 10.49
CA MET A 51 4.44 8.69 10.98
C MET A 51 2.94 8.57 11.23
N MET A 52 2.31 7.55 10.66
CA MET A 52 0.91 7.25 10.91
C MET A 52 0.69 5.79 11.29
N THR A 53 0.19 5.53 12.50
CA THR A 53 0.06 4.16 12.99
C THR A 53 -1.17 3.47 12.40
N ARG A 54 -2.33 4.12 12.34
CA ARG A 54 -3.56 3.58 11.74
C ARG A 54 -4.37 4.65 11.00
N ALA A 55 -4.75 4.39 9.75
CA ALA A 55 -5.82 5.11 9.07
C ALA A 55 -7.00 4.20 8.78
N TYR A 56 -8.19 4.75 8.94
CA TYR A 56 -9.47 4.15 8.57
C TYR A 56 -10.21 5.12 7.65
N GLY A 57 -10.57 4.67 6.46
CA GLY A 57 -11.36 5.44 5.50
C GLY A 57 -10.61 5.71 4.19
N MET A 58 -10.64 6.96 3.73
CA MET A 58 -10.05 7.35 2.46
C MET A 58 -8.81 8.21 2.67
N MET A 59 -7.69 7.82 2.05
CA MET A 59 -6.45 8.56 2.09
C MET A 59 -5.88 8.81 0.70
N THR A 60 -5.74 10.07 0.31
CA THR A 60 -5.25 10.38 -1.05
C THR A 60 -3.73 10.20 -1.14
N ARG A 61 -2.96 10.78 -0.22
CA ARG A 61 -1.49 10.67 -0.21
C ARG A 61 -0.93 10.49 1.19
N ALA A 62 -0.05 9.52 1.36
CA ALA A 62 0.77 9.35 2.54
C ALA A 62 2.25 9.47 2.19
N TYR A 63 3.00 10.22 2.99
CA TYR A 63 4.45 10.35 2.89
C TYR A 63 5.07 9.99 4.23
N GLY A 64 6.00 9.03 4.23
CA GLY A 64 6.71 8.59 5.43
C GLY A 64 6.38 7.15 5.80
N MET A 65 6.15 6.89 7.09
CA MET A 65 5.87 5.55 7.59
C MET A 65 4.39 5.38 7.91
N MET A 66 3.79 4.31 7.41
CA MET A 66 2.42 3.93 7.75
C MET A 66 2.34 2.47 8.20
N THR A 67 1.90 2.25 9.44
CA THR A 67 1.85 0.88 9.99
C THR A 67 0.63 0.12 9.46
N ARG A 68 -0.57 0.72 9.47
CA ARG A 68 -1.79 0.10 8.96
C ARG A 68 -2.70 1.10 8.23
N ALA A 69 -3.10 0.75 7.02
CA ALA A 69 -4.17 1.44 6.27
C ALA A 69 -5.37 0.51 6.12
N TYR A 70 -6.58 1.02 6.41
CA TYR A 70 -7.84 0.34 6.16
C TYR A 70 -8.71 1.23 5.27
N GLY A 71 -9.13 0.72 4.11
CA GLY A 71 -10.02 1.42 3.18
C GLY A 71 -9.35 1.71 1.83
N LYS A 72 -9.52 2.94 1.32
CA LYS A 72 -9.00 3.34 0.01
C LYS A 72 -7.77 4.23 0.18
N MET A 73 -6.66 3.85 -0.46
CA MET A 73 -5.45 4.67 -0.49
C MET A 73 -4.97 4.92 -1.92
N THR A 74 -4.93 6.17 -2.37
CA THR A 74 -4.53 6.47 -3.76
C THR A 74 -3.02 6.36 -3.94
N ARG A 75 -2.22 6.98 -3.07
CA ARG A 75 -0.75 6.92 -3.14
C ARG A 75 -0.14 6.81 -1.75
N ALA A 76 0.84 5.92 -1.57
CA ALA A 76 1.78 6.01 -0.47
C ALA A 76 3.22 6.05 -0.96
N TYR A 77 4.01 6.85 -0.28
CA TYR A 77 5.44 7.04 -0.48
C TYR A 77 6.16 6.74 0.84
N GLY A 78 7.12 5.82 0.80
CA GLY A 78 7.92 5.43 1.96
C GLY A 78 7.66 3.99 2.38
N ILE A 79 7.44 3.76 3.68
CA ILE A 79 7.29 2.43 4.26
C ILE A 79 5.84 2.21 4.65
N MET A 80 5.24 1.13 4.15
CA MET A 80 3.91 0.70 4.58
C MET A 80 3.91 -0.76 5.04
N THR A 81 3.58 -0.99 6.31
CA THR A 81 3.64 -2.34 6.87
C THR A 81 2.43 -3.18 6.46
N ARG A 82 1.20 -2.65 6.54
CA ARG A 82 -0.02 -3.34 6.11
C ARG A 82 -1.01 -2.40 5.45
N ALA A 83 -1.50 -2.77 4.27
CA ALA A 83 -2.69 -2.17 3.67
C ALA A 83 -3.82 -3.19 3.55
N TYR A 84 -5.03 -2.77 3.88
CA TYR A 84 -6.27 -3.51 3.72
C TYR A 84 -7.24 -2.69 2.87
N GLY A 85 -7.70 -3.26 1.76
CA GLY A 85 -8.66 -2.63 0.86
C GLY A 85 -8.09 -2.32 -0.51
N MET A 86 -8.30 -1.10 -0.99
CA MET A 86 -7.89 -0.68 -2.34
C MET A 86 -6.70 0.26 -2.28
N MET A 87 -5.65 -0.06 -3.03
CA MET A 87 -4.47 0.77 -3.15
C MET A 87 -4.09 1.02 -4.61
N THR A 88 -4.08 2.27 -5.05
CA THR A 88 -3.76 2.56 -6.46
C THR A 88 -2.25 2.51 -6.71
N ARG A 89 -1.42 3.18 -5.90
CA ARG A 89 0.04 3.19 -6.08
C ARG A 89 0.81 3.13 -4.76
N ALA A 90 1.77 2.21 -4.63
CA ALA A 90 2.80 2.26 -3.59
C ALA A 90 4.14 2.60 -4.20
N TYR A 91 4.90 3.45 -3.52
CA TYR A 91 6.30 3.74 -3.82
C TYR A 91 7.12 3.50 -2.56
N GLY A 92 8.12 2.63 -2.64
CA GLY A 92 9.03 2.30 -1.54
C GLY A 92 8.87 0.85 -1.07
N ILE A 93 8.70 0.66 0.24
CA ILE A 93 8.65 -0.65 0.87
C ILE A 93 7.23 -0.94 1.33
N MET A 94 6.67 -2.07 0.90
CA MET A 94 5.38 -2.54 1.36
C MET A 94 5.46 -3.99 1.85
N ILE A 95 5.21 -4.21 3.14
CA ILE A 95 5.40 -5.55 3.72
C ILE A 95 4.21 -6.46 3.39
N ARG A 96 2.97 -6.00 3.60
CA ARG A 96 1.76 -6.77 3.25
C ARG A 96 0.68 -5.88 2.64
N ALA A 97 0.11 -6.31 1.51
CA ALA A 97 -1.12 -5.75 0.98
C ALA A 97 -2.21 -6.83 0.91
N TYR A 98 -3.41 -6.48 1.34
CA TYR A 98 -4.60 -7.31 1.29
C TYR A 98 -5.68 -6.56 0.50
N GLY A 99 -6.18 -7.19 -0.56
CA GLY A 99 -7.23 -6.64 -1.42
C GLY A 99 -6.72 -6.33 -2.83
N MET A 100 -7.05 -5.15 -3.35
CA MET A 100 -6.70 -4.76 -4.72
C MET A 100 -5.56 -3.74 -4.71
N MET A 101 -4.53 -4.02 -5.49
CA MET A 101 -3.42 -3.12 -5.70
C MET A 101 -3.14 -2.90 -7.20
N THR A 102 -3.22 -1.66 -7.67
CA THR A 102 -3.01 -1.38 -9.09
C THR A 102 -1.52 -1.37 -9.45
N ARG A 103 -0.68 -0.64 -8.72
CA ARG A 103 0.76 -0.55 -8.99
C ARG A 103 1.61 -0.53 -7.72
N ALA A 104 2.58 -1.43 -7.62
CA ALA A 104 3.65 -1.37 -6.63
C ALA A 104 4.97 -0.97 -7.30
N TYR A 105 5.71 -0.04 -6.71
CA TYR A 105 7.06 0.32 -7.11
C TYR A 105 8.01 0.17 -5.90
N GLY A 106 9.05 -0.65 -6.05
CA GLY A 106 10.06 -0.89 -5.01
C GLY A 106 10.00 -2.33 -4.49
N MET A 107 9.98 -2.49 -3.17
CA MET A 107 9.98 -3.80 -2.51
C MET A 107 8.60 -4.15 -1.98
N MET A 108 8.12 -5.35 -2.33
CA MET A 108 6.88 -5.91 -1.80
C MET A 108 7.07 -7.31 -1.25
N THR A 109 6.90 -7.50 0.06
CA THR A 109 7.12 -8.83 0.65
C THR A 109 5.95 -9.77 0.37
N ARG A 110 4.70 -9.35 0.60
CA ARG A 110 3.51 -10.19 0.37
C ARG A 110 2.32 -9.43 -0.21
N ALA A 111 1.77 -9.90 -1.32
CA ALA A 111 0.45 -9.48 -1.83
C ALA A 111 -0.57 -10.59 -1.61
N TYR A 112 -1.77 -10.22 -1.19
CA TYR A 112 -2.94 -11.09 -1.13
C TYR A 112 -4.08 -10.41 -1.88
N GLY A 113 -4.62 -11.08 -2.91
CA GLY A 113 -5.74 -10.59 -3.71
C GLY A 113 -5.33 -10.31 -5.16
N ILE A 114 -5.64 -9.12 -5.66
CA ILE A 114 -5.41 -8.73 -7.06
C ILE A 114 -4.30 -7.70 -7.11
N MET A 115 -3.26 -7.98 -7.91
CA MET A 115 -2.21 -7.01 -8.20
C MET A 115 -2.00 -6.83 -9.70
N THR A 116 -2.28 -5.63 -10.21
CA THR A 116 -2.21 -5.40 -11.66
C THR A 116 -0.77 -5.30 -12.15
N ARG A 117 0.08 -4.51 -11.47
CA ARG A 117 1.50 -4.36 -11.83
C ARG A 117 2.38 -4.26 -10.59
N ALA A 118 3.47 -4.99 -10.55
CA ALA A 118 4.57 -4.73 -9.62
C ALA A 118 5.86 -4.47 -10.38
N TYR A 119 6.60 -3.47 -9.91
CA TYR A 119 7.91 -3.07 -10.41
C TYR A 119 8.91 -3.15 -9.26
N GLY A 120 9.97 -3.92 -9.44
CA GLY A 120 11.04 -4.12 -8.45
C GLY A 120 11.07 -5.54 -7.90
N MET A 121 11.18 -5.68 -6.58
CA MET A 121 11.29 -6.98 -5.92
C MET A 121 9.98 -7.39 -5.27
N MET A 122 9.52 -8.59 -5.57
CA MET A 122 8.35 -9.19 -4.94
C MET A 122 8.65 -10.59 -4.38
N THR A 123 8.51 -10.77 -3.07
CA THR A 123 8.81 -12.09 -2.47
C THR A 123 7.68 -13.07 -2.69
N ARG A 124 6.42 -12.71 -2.39
CA ARG A 124 5.27 -13.61 -2.55
C ARG A 124 4.02 -12.88 -3.04
N ALA A 125 3.40 -13.37 -4.11
CA ALA A 125 2.04 -12.99 -4.50
C ALA A 125 1.09 -14.16 -4.27
N TYR A 126 -0.09 -13.87 -3.73
CA TYR A 126 -1.20 -14.80 -3.58
C TYR A 126 -2.43 -14.21 -4.27
N GLY A 127 -3.01 -14.93 -5.22
CA GLY A 127 -4.19 -14.53 -5.97
C GLY A 127 -3.88 -14.25 -7.45
N MET A 128 -4.37 -13.13 -7.96
CA MET A 128 -4.20 -12.76 -9.37
C MET A 128 -3.14 -11.68 -9.52
N MET A 129 -2.15 -11.92 -10.38
CA MET A 129 -1.15 -10.95 -10.75
C MET A 129 -1.06 -10.79 -12.27
N THR A 130 -1.31 -9.58 -12.77
CA THR A 130 -1.31 -9.36 -14.23
C THR A 130 0.10 -9.18 -14.77
N ARG A 131 0.93 -8.34 -14.15
CA ARG A 131 2.31 -8.11 -14.63
C ARG A 131 3.31 -7.97 -13.47
N ALA A 132 4.41 -8.73 -13.51
CA ALA A 132 5.61 -8.50 -12.70
C ALA A 132 6.70 -7.93 -13.58
N TYR A 133 7.41 -6.92 -13.09
CA TYR A 133 8.64 -6.42 -13.67
C TYR A 133 9.73 -6.43 -12.60
N GLY A 134 10.81 -7.17 -12.82
CA GLY A 134 11.92 -7.32 -11.89
C GLY A 134 12.05 -8.74 -11.35
N MET A 135 12.21 -8.88 -10.03
CA MET A 135 12.41 -10.17 -9.38
C MET A 135 11.16 -10.62 -8.62
N MET A 136 10.68 -11.83 -8.90
CA MET A 136 9.56 -12.45 -8.22
C MET A 136 9.96 -13.82 -7.65
N THR A 137 10.00 -13.97 -6.32
CA THR A 137 10.43 -15.24 -5.73
C THR A 137 9.35 -16.31 -5.82
N ARG A 138 8.10 -16.00 -5.44
CA ARG A 138 6.99 -16.97 -5.49
C ARG A 138 5.68 -16.32 -5.94
N ALA A 139 5.03 -16.89 -6.95
CA ALA A 139 3.66 -16.58 -7.33
C ALA A 139 2.74 -17.76 -6.97
N TYR A 140 1.61 -17.50 -6.32
CA TYR A 140 0.56 -18.46 -6.03
C TYR A 140 -0.75 -17.96 -6.64
N GLY A 141 -1.35 -18.74 -7.54
CA GLY A 141 -2.59 -18.41 -8.24
C GLY A 141 -2.37 -18.16 -9.73
N MET A 142 -2.91 -17.06 -10.26
CA MET A 142 -2.83 -16.75 -11.69
C MET A 142 -1.81 -15.63 -11.94
N MET A 143 -0.87 -15.88 -12.84
CA MET A 143 0.14 -14.93 -13.29
C MET A 143 0.09 -14.75 -14.80
N THR A 144 -0.30 -13.57 -15.29
CA THR A 144 -0.44 -13.34 -16.73
C THR A 144 0.91 -13.09 -17.42
N ARG A 145 1.73 -12.17 -16.91
CA ARG A 145 3.06 -11.87 -17.50
C ARG A 145 4.11 -11.61 -16.44
N ALA A 146 5.22 -12.34 -16.49
CA ALA A 146 6.41 -12.02 -15.72
C ALA A 146 7.50 -11.48 -16.66
N TYR A 147 8.14 -10.37 -16.28
CA TYR A 147 9.29 -9.79 -16.95
C TYR A 147 10.45 -9.74 -15.95
N GLY A 148 11.55 -10.45 -16.23
CA GLY A 148 12.72 -10.54 -15.37
C GLY A 148 12.92 -11.94 -14.79
N ILE A 149 13.20 -12.05 -13.48
CA ILE A 149 13.52 -13.32 -12.83
C ILE A 149 12.33 -13.79 -12.01
N MET A 150 11.93 -15.04 -12.21
CA MET A 150 10.89 -15.68 -11.43
C MET A 150 11.35 -17.03 -10.89
N THR A 151 11.46 -17.16 -9.58
CA THR A 151 11.95 -18.42 -9.00
C THR A 151 10.89 -19.51 -9.07
N ARG A 152 9.73 -19.32 -8.45
CA ARG A 152 8.67 -20.36 -8.42
C ARG A 152 7.31 -19.80 -8.78
N ALA A 153 6.60 -20.51 -9.64
CA ALA A 153 5.19 -20.26 -9.94
C ALA A 153 4.35 -21.46 -9.51
N TYR A 154 3.27 -21.21 -8.79
CA TYR A 154 2.28 -22.20 -8.39
C TYR A 154 0.91 -21.77 -8.94
N GLY A 155 0.33 -22.55 -9.84
CA GLY A 155 -0.93 -22.25 -10.50
C GLY A 155 -0.78 -21.95 -11.99
N LYS A 156 -1.58 -21.02 -12.53
CA LYS A 156 -1.61 -20.75 -13.97
C LYS A 156 -0.64 -19.63 -14.33
N MET A 157 0.25 -19.91 -15.26
CA MET A 157 1.18 -18.94 -15.84
C MET A 157 0.90 -18.77 -17.32
N ILE A 158 0.73 -17.53 -17.78
CA ILE A 158 0.51 -17.31 -19.22
C ILE A 158 1.84 -17.07 -19.95
N ARG A 159 2.55 -15.97 -19.64
CA ARG A 159 3.85 -15.69 -20.29
C ARG A 159 4.93 -15.34 -19.28
N ALA A 160 6.14 -15.85 -19.50
CA ALA A 160 7.35 -15.44 -18.79
C ALA A 160 8.39 -14.95 -19.81
N TYR A 161 8.83 -13.70 -19.62
CA TYR A 161 9.88 -13.06 -20.40
C TYR A 161 11.09 -12.87 -19.49
N GLY A 162 12.05 -13.79 -19.57
CA GLY A 162 13.23 -13.83 -18.73
C GLY A 162 13.43 -15.21 -18.09
N MET A 163 14.17 -15.27 -17.00
CA MET A 163 14.50 -16.54 -16.35
C MET A 163 13.38 -16.99 -15.44
N MET A 164 12.88 -18.21 -15.66
CA MET A 164 12.00 -18.89 -14.73
C MET A 164 12.63 -20.20 -14.26
N THR A 165 12.76 -20.41 -12.95
CA THR A 165 13.45 -21.61 -12.44
C THR A 165 12.53 -22.82 -12.29
N ARG A 166 11.29 -22.65 -11.79
CA ARG A 166 10.33 -23.74 -11.61
C ARG A 166 8.88 -23.25 -11.77
N ALA A 167 8.09 -24.01 -12.52
CA ALA A 167 6.64 -23.85 -12.59
C ALA A 167 5.93 -25.12 -12.11
N TYR A 168 4.94 -24.94 -11.24
CA TYR A 168 4.08 -25.98 -10.70
C TYR A 168 2.63 -25.62 -11.05
N GLY A 169 2.15 -26.13 -12.17
CA GLY A 169 0.81 -25.85 -12.69
C GLY A 169 0.82 -25.68 -14.20
N ILE A 170 -0.23 -25.06 -14.73
CA ILE A 170 -0.44 -24.94 -16.17
C ILE A 170 0.33 -23.72 -16.69
N MET A 171 1.21 -23.94 -17.65
CA MET A 171 1.81 -22.88 -18.46
C MET A 171 1.09 -22.81 -19.81
N THR A 172 0.52 -21.65 -20.17
CA THR A 172 -0.24 -21.42 -21.41
C THR A 172 0.23 -20.17 -22.15
#